data_AF-E0S1L7-F1
#
_entry.id   AF-E0S1L7-F1
#
_cell.length_a   1.000
_cell.length_b   1.000
_cell.length_c   1.000
_cell.angle_alpha   90.00
_cell.angle_beta   90.00
_cell.angle_gamma   90.00
#
_symmetry.space_group_name_H-M   'P 1'
#
loop_
_entity.id
_entity.type
_entity.pdbx_description
1 polymer ?
#
loop_
_entity_poly.entity_id
_entity_poly.type
_entity_poly.pdbx_seq_one_letter_code
_entity_poly.pdbx_strand_id
1 'polypeptide(L)'
;MRKKIALVTVSLGMSLILILLNCILEIGQLTVYAAEPSAEDIRVNSEYVIPDGFDWCTYYVVLATNNTGADISVQADFTVFDKAGNVLGRSQDYSDAVKKDQQFILYGQFKNTEIAGAASYKYSFRVATTDNCTYNSVDIDAVNNGECLQVSATNYSEHDIQGVGVRTVFLRNGKAIGFDTVNISDTGYTFHGGSSNSQVVGHNTGRYDTYILTYTSAGNDPLMDF
;
A
#
# COMPACT_ATOMS: atom_id res chain seq x y z
N MET A 1 21.49 -55.49 15.22
CA MET A 1 21.48 -54.62 14.02
C MET A 1 20.08 -54.14 13.60
N ARG A 2 19.05 -54.99 13.57
CA ARG A 2 17.68 -54.60 13.14
C ARG A 2 17.05 -53.40 13.89
N LYS A 3 17.28 -53.27 15.20
CA LYS A 3 16.76 -52.14 16.01
C LYS A 3 17.42 -50.78 15.71
N LYS A 4 18.67 -50.77 15.25
CA LYS A 4 19.38 -49.51 14.89
C LYS A 4 18.94 -48.98 13.53
N ILE A 5 18.57 -49.87 12.60
CA ILE A 5 18.08 -49.49 11.26
C ILE A 5 16.68 -48.87 11.36
N ALA A 6 15.81 -49.41 12.23
CA ALA A 6 14.45 -48.89 12.43
C ALA A 6 14.42 -47.47 13.04
N LEU A 7 15.39 -47.11 13.89
CA LEU A 7 15.45 -45.77 14.49
C LEU A 7 15.87 -44.70 13.47
N VAL A 8 16.76 -45.06 12.54
CA VAL A 8 17.27 -44.14 11.51
C VAL A 8 16.20 -43.84 10.45
N THR A 9 15.36 -44.81 10.09
CA THR A 9 14.24 -44.57 9.17
C THR A 9 13.15 -43.70 9.77
N VAL A 10 12.88 -43.81 11.08
CA VAL A 10 11.91 -42.95 11.77
C VAL A 10 12.41 -41.51 11.86
N SER A 11 13.71 -41.29 12.13
CA SER A 11 14.26 -39.92 12.16
C SER A 11 14.28 -39.27 10.78
N LEU A 12 14.66 -40.02 9.72
CA LEU A 12 14.61 -39.51 8.35
C LEU A 12 13.18 -39.14 7.92
N GLY A 13 12.19 -39.95 8.29
CA GLY A 13 10.78 -39.68 8.00
C GLY A 13 10.27 -38.40 8.65
N MET A 14 10.60 -38.16 9.92
CA MET A 14 10.22 -36.92 10.62
C MET A 14 10.92 -35.69 10.05
N SER A 15 12.20 -35.79 9.67
CA SER A 15 12.91 -34.68 9.01
C SER A 15 12.30 -34.34 7.65
N LEU A 16 11.86 -35.34 6.87
CA LEU A 16 11.22 -35.10 5.57
C LEU A 16 9.85 -34.42 5.72
N ILE A 17 9.08 -34.78 6.74
CA ILE A 17 7.78 -34.15 7.05
C ILE A 17 7.96 -32.69 7.48
N LEU A 18 8.99 -32.38 8.27
CA LEU A 18 9.29 -31.00 8.69
C LEU A 18 9.74 -30.12 7.52
N ILE A 19 10.50 -30.66 6.56
CA ILE A 19 10.88 -29.95 5.34
C ILE A 19 9.65 -29.72 4.44
N LEU A 20 8.78 -30.73 4.28
CA LEU A 20 7.54 -30.61 3.52
C LEU A 20 6.55 -29.60 4.15
N LEU A 21 6.46 -29.51 5.47
CA LEU A 21 5.64 -28.50 6.15
C LEU A 21 6.15 -27.07 5.90
N ASN A 22 7.48 -26.86 5.90
CA ASN A 22 8.06 -25.55 5.59
C ASN A 22 7.81 -25.13 4.13
N CYS A 23 7.81 -26.07 3.18
CA CYS A 23 7.49 -25.76 1.78
C CYS A 23 6.02 -25.41 1.52
N ILE A 24 5.09 -25.91 2.36
CA ILE A 24 3.65 -25.62 2.23
C ILE A 24 3.29 -24.27 2.89
N LEU A 25 4.05 -23.84 3.91
CA LEU A 25 3.83 -22.56 4.62
C LEU A 25 4.30 -21.31 3.86
N GLU A 26 5.01 -21.46 2.74
CA GLU A 26 5.38 -20.34 1.85
C GLU A 26 4.33 -20.04 0.76
N ILE A 27 3.22 -20.78 0.73
CA ILE A 27 2.04 -20.43 -0.07
C ILE A 27 1.37 -19.23 0.60
N GLY A 28 1.80 -18.01 0.31
CA GLY A 28 1.15 -16.85 0.90
C GLY A 28 1.55 -15.47 0.40
N GLN A 29 2.74 -15.27 -0.16
CA GLN A 29 3.08 -13.97 -0.73
C GLN A 29 3.91 -14.14 -2.00
N LEU A 30 3.26 -13.91 -3.14
CA LEU A 30 3.94 -13.60 -4.39
C LEU A 30 4.80 -12.36 -4.14
N THR A 31 6.10 -12.55 -4.00
CA THR A 31 7.05 -11.45 -4.09
C THR A 31 7.11 -11.07 -5.57
N VAL A 32 6.36 -10.04 -5.95
CA VAL A 32 6.40 -9.49 -7.31
C VAL A 32 7.63 -8.59 -7.37
N TYR A 33 8.53 -8.88 -8.31
CA TYR A 33 9.67 -8.00 -8.58
C TYR A 33 9.17 -6.77 -9.32
N ALA A 34 9.72 -5.60 -8.95
CA ALA A 34 9.47 -4.30 -9.57
C ALA A 34 9.29 -4.45 -11.08
N ALA A 35 8.08 -4.25 -11.59
CA ALA A 35 7.87 -4.08 -13.02
C ALA A 35 8.70 -2.87 -13.48
N GLU A 36 9.26 -2.91 -14.71
CA GLU A 36 9.99 -1.76 -15.25
C GLU A 36 9.13 -0.49 -15.12
N PRO A 37 9.70 0.63 -14.66
CA PRO A 37 8.93 1.84 -14.39
C PRO A 37 8.21 2.28 -15.66
N SER A 38 6.88 2.25 -15.63
CA SER A 38 6.02 2.60 -16.77
C SER A 38 6.00 4.10 -17.08
N ALA A 39 6.62 4.91 -16.22
CA ALA A 39 6.80 6.35 -16.40
C ALA A 39 8.26 6.69 -16.05
N GLU A 40 8.92 7.45 -16.93
CA GLU A 40 10.27 7.98 -16.67
C GLU A 40 10.24 8.71 -15.31
N ASP A 41 11.21 8.39 -14.46
CA ASP A 41 11.44 9.07 -13.17
C ASP A 41 10.44 8.86 -12.03
N ILE A 42 9.56 7.84 -12.10
CA ILE A 42 8.92 7.27 -10.89
C ILE A 42 9.70 6.04 -10.43
N ARG A 43 10.27 6.10 -9.23
CA ARG A 43 10.99 4.95 -8.67
C ARG A 43 10.06 4.10 -7.82
N VAL A 44 9.78 2.89 -8.27
CA VAL A 44 9.03 1.89 -7.49
C VAL A 44 9.95 1.34 -6.39
N ASN A 45 9.57 1.56 -5.13
CA ASN A 45 10.33 1.11 -3.98
C ASN A 45 9.96 -0.31 -3.57
N SER A 46 8.68 -0.64 -3.59
CA SER A 46 8.15 -1.93 -3.17
C SER A 46 6.76 -2.17 -3.72
N GLU A 47 6.41 -3.44 -3.85
CA GLU A 47 5.08 -3.90 -4.24
C GLU A 47 4.58 -4.94 -3.22
N TYR A 48 3.30 -4.89 -2.91
CA TYR A 48 2.68 -5.80 -1.96
C TYR A 48 1.36 -6.34 -2.48
N VAL A 49 1.10 -7.63 -2.25
CA VAL A 49 -0.22 -8.24 -2.41
C VAL A 49 -0.73 -8.56 -1.02
N ILE A 50 -1.78 -7.86 -0.58
CA ILE A 50 -2.23 -7.83 0.82
C ILE A 50 -3.74 -8.17 0.86
N PRO A 51 -4.14 -9.30 1.45
CA PRO A 51 -5.56 -9.60 1.67
C PRO A 51 -6.13 -8.71 2.78
N ASP A 52 -7.42 -8.35 2.69
CA ASP A 52 -8.10 -7.43 3.62
C ASP A 52 -8.44 -7.99 5.01
N GLY A 53 -7.99 -9.20 5.32
CA GLY A 53 -8.25 -9.89 6.60
C GLY A 53 -9.66 -10.49 6.74
N PHE A 54 -10.60 -10.14 5.85
CA PHE A 54 -11.98 -10.66 5.83
C PHE A 54 -12.25 -11.63 4.67
N ASP A 55 -11.23 -11.90 3.85
CA ASP A 55 -11.34 -12.71 2.63
C ASP A 55 -12.34 -12.13 1.61
N TRP A 56 -12.55 -10.81 1.64
CA TRP A 56 -13.45 -10.14 0.70
C TRP A 56 -12.69 -9.58 -0.50
N CYS A 57 -11.58 -8.89 -0.26
CA CYS A 57 -10.73 -8.35 -1.31
C CYS A 57 -9.23 -8.52 -1.03
N THR A 58 -8.45 -8.36 -2.10
CA THR A 58 -7.00 -8.30 -2.09
C THR A 58 -6.56 -6.97 -2.67
N TYR A 59 -5.65 -6.31 -1.96
CA TYR A 59 -4.99 -5.09 -2.39
C TYR A 59 -3.69 -5.42 -3.09
N TYR A 60 -3.47 -4.82 -4.26
CA TYR A 60 -2.15 -4.75 -4.87
C TYR A 60 -1.63 -3.33 -4.71
N VAL A 61 -0.65 -3.17 -3.82
CA VAL A 61 -0.15 -1.88 -3.32
C VAL A 61 1.23 -1.62 -3.90
N VAL A 62 1.41 -0.45 -4.50
CA VAL A 62 2.70 0.00 -5.05
C VAL A 62 3.16 1.22 -4.27
N LEU A 63 4.27 1.07 -3.55
CA LEU A 63 4.99 2.16 -2.90
C LEU A 63 6.03 2.70 -3.88
N ALA A 64 5.95 3.99 -4.20
CA ALA A 64 6.84 4.64 -5.14
C ALA A 64 7.34 6.00 -4.61
N THR A 65 8.42 6.50 -5.21
CA THR A 65 8.96 7.84 -4.98
C THR A 65 8.81 8.66 -6.26
N ASN A 66 8.29 9.90 -6.15
CA ASN A 66 8.29 10.85 -7.25
C ASN A 66 9.71 11.42 -7.44
N ASN A 67 10.45 10.94 -8.44
CA ASN A 67 11.80 11.42 -8.75
C ASN A 67 11.83 12.27 -10.05
N THR A 68 10.68 12.74 -10.53
CA THR A 68 10.54 13.48 -11.81
C THR A 68 11.17 14.87 -11.82
N GLY A 69 11.60 15.37 -10.65
CA GLY A 69 12.13 16.71 -10.50
C GLY A 69 11.07 17.81 -10.34
N ALA A 70 9.78 17.47 -10.42
CA ALA A 70 8.64 18.37 -10.25
C ALA A 70 7.54 17.74 -9.37
N ASP A 71 6.55 18.54 -8.97
CA ASP A 71 5.34 18.03 -8.36
C ASP A 71 4.43 17.45 -9.46
N ILE A 72 3.77 16.34 -9.17
CA ILE A 72 3.00 15.59 -10.19
C ILE A 72 1.59 15.25 -9.72
N SER A 73 0.68 15.10 -10.68
CA SER A 73 -0.48 14.23 -10.57
C SER A 73 -0.13 12.86 -11.16
N VAL A 74 -0.62 11.81 -10.53
CA VAL A 74 -0.30 10.43 -10.93
C VAL A 74 -1.56 9.56 -10.88
N GLN A 75 -1.82 8.85 -11.97
CA GLN A 75 -2.87 7.84 -12.05
C GLN A 75 -2.24 6.48 -12.30
N ALA A 76 -2.76 5.45 -11.64
CA ALA A 76 -2.37 4.06 -11.85
C ALA A 76 -3.56 3.24 -12.37
N ASP A 77 -3.32 2.43 -13.39
CA ASP A 77 -4.19 1.31 -13.73
C ASP A 77 -3.56 0.02 -13.25
N PHE A 78 -4.33 -0.78 -12.52
CA PHE A 78 -3.92 -2.08 -12.02
C PHE A 78 -4.67 -3.18 -12.76
N THR A 79 -3.98 -4.25 -13.14
CA THR A 79 -4.57 -5.40 -13.83
C THR A 79 -4.08 -6.71 -13.21
N VAL A 80 -5.00 -7.64 -12.97
CA VAL A 80 -4.72 -8.99 -12.46
C VAL A 80 -4.87 -10.01 -13.57
N PHE A 81 -3.94 -10.96 -13.64
CA PHE A 81 -3.93 -12.00 -14.66
C PHE A 81 -3.89 -13.42 -14.06
N ASP A 82 -4.52 -14.37 -14.74
CA ASP A 82 -4.36 -15.80 -14.48
C ASP A 82 -3.03 -16.35 -15.05
N LYS A 83 -2.78 -17.65 -14.87
CA LYS A 83 -1.57 -18.32 -15.39
C LYS A 83 -1.51 -18.39 -16.91
N ALA A 84 -2.64 -18.29 -17.60
CA ALA A 84 -2.72 -18.30 -19.06
C ALA A 84 -2.54 -16.88 -19.65
N GLY A 85 -2.46 -15.85 -18.81
CA GLY A 85 -2.33 -14.46 -19.24
C GLY A 85 -3.67 -13.78 -19.52
N ASN A 86 -4.81 -14.39 -19.15
CA ASN A 86 -6.11 -13.73 -19.26
C ASN A 86 -6.29 -12.74 -18.11
N VAL A 87 -6.94 -11.61 -18.40
CA VAL A 87 -7.27 -10.62 -17.38
C VAL A 87 -8.43 -11.11 -16.53
N LEU A 88 -8.21 -11.14 -15.21
CA LEU A 88 -9.24 -11.45 -14.21
C LEU A 88 -9.94 -10.19 -13.70
N GLY A 89 -9.20 -9.08 -13.55
CA GLY A 89 -9.74 -7.84 -13.00
C GLY A 89 -8.92 -6.62 -13.36
N ARG A 90 -9.56 -5.45 -13.28
CA ARG A 90 -8.94 -4.13 -13.42
C ARG A 90 -9.41 -3.21 -12.30
N SER A 91 -8.52 -2.36 -11.83
CA SER A 91 -8.78 -1.34 -10.82
C SER A 91 -7.98 -0.08 -11.17
N GLN A 92 -8.40 1.06 -10.68
CA GLN A 92 -7.73 2.34 -10.93
C GLN A 92 -7.67 3.14 -9.64
N ASP A 93 -6.62 3.94 -9.52
CA ASP A 93 -6.39 4.82 -8.39
C ASP A 93 -5.56 6.01 -8.86
N TYR A 94 -5.60 7.10 -8.11
CA TYR A 94 -4.90 8.32 -8.47
C TYR A 94 -4.54 9.16 -7.24
N SER A 95 -3.61 10.09 -7.44
CA SER A 95 -3.33 11.19 -6.53
C SER A 95 -3.19 12.47 -7.34
N ASP A 96 -3.94 13.49 -6.95
CA ASP A 96 -3.97 14.78 -7.66
C ASP A 96 -2.69 15.59 -7.45
N ALA A 97 -1.97 15.33 -6.35
CA ALA A 97 -0.69 15.96 -6.08
C ALA A 97 0.25 15.09 -5.23
N VAL A 98 1.45 14.86 -5.76
CA VAL A 98 2.60 14.25 -5.09
C VAL A 98 3.78 15.18 -5.26
N LYS A 99 4.31 15.69 -4.15
CA LYS A 99 5.47 16.57 -4.12
C LYS A 99 6.68 15.86 -4.75
N LYS A 100 7.56 16.63 -5.39
CA LYS A 100 8.90 16.19 -5.76
C LYS A 100 9.59 15.48 -4.57
N ASP A 101 10.25 14.36 -4.86
CA ASP A 101 11.01 13.51 -3.93
C ASP A 101 10.17 12.83 -2.83
N GLN A 102 8.85 12.98 -2.87
CA GLN A 102 7.92 12.39 -1.90
C GLN A 102 7.63 10.91 -2.22
N GLN A 103 7.51 10.11 -1.16
CA GLN A 103 6.94 8.77 -1.26
C GLN A 103 5.41 8.81 -1.27
N PHE A 104 4.82 7.98 -2.11
CA PHE A 104 3.38 7.83 -2.22
C PHE A 104 3.02 6.36 -2.46
N ILE A 105 1.79 6.00 -2.11
CA ILE A 105 1.23 4.69 -2.38
C ILE A 105 0.07 4.88 -3.36
N LEU A 106 0.01 4.05 -4.41
CA LEU A 106 -1.21 3.79 -5.18
C LEU A 106 -1.56 2.30 -5.07
N TYR A 107 -2.85 1.96 -5.17
CA TYR A 107 -3.28 0.57 -5.01
C TYR A 107 -4.46 0.19 -5.90
N GLY A 108 -4.51 -1.08 -6.30
CA GLY A 108 -5.68 -1.71 -6.88
C GLY A 108 -6.40 -2.57 -5.84
N GLN A 109 -7.72 -2.43 -5.72
CA GLN A 109 -8.55 -3.32 -4.90
C GLN A 109 -9.32 -4.29 -5.80
N PHE A 110 -9.24 -5.58 -5.49
CA PHE A 110 -9.86 -6.64 -6.27
C PHE A 110 -10.65 -7.58 -5.38
N LYS A 111 -11.91 -7.88 -5.73
CA LYS A 111 -12.70 -8.87 -4.98
C LYS A 111 -12.12 -10.26 -5.19
N ASN A 112 -11.92 -11.01 -4.10
CA ASN A 112 -11.30 -12.34 -4.15
C ASN A 112 -12.07 -13.31 -5.06
N THR A 113 -13.39 -13.16 -5.15
CA THR A 113 -14.26 -13.96 -6.04
C THR A 113 -14.01 -13.70 -7.52
N GLU A 114 -13.55 -12.51 -7.90
CA GLU A 114 -13.30 -12.11 -9.30
C GLU A 114 -11.88 -12.46 -9.74
N ILE A 115 -10.94 -12.55 -8.79
CA ILE A 115 -9.53 -12.87 -9.05
C ILE A 115 -9.14 -14.29 -8.61
N ALA A 116 -10.11 -15.20 -8.54
CA ALA A 116 -9.86 -16.60 -8.26
C ALA A 116 -8.89 -17.18 -9.31
N GLY A 117 -7.73 -17.68 -8.87
CA GLY A 117 -6.68 -18.17 -9.77
C GLY A 117 -5.70 -17.09 -10.26
N ALA A 118 -5.68 -15.91 -9.64
CA ALA A 118 -4.67 -14.89 -9.88
C ALA A 118 -3.25 -15.46 -9.78
N ALA A 119 -2.44 -15.16 -10.78
CA ALA A 119 -1.06 -15.59 -10.89
C ALA A 119 -0.09 -14.40 -10.93
N SER A 120 -0.52 -13.26 -11.48
CA SER A 120 0.31 -12.05 -11.53
C SER A 120 -0.54 -10.79 -11.47
N TYR A 121 0.08 -9.73 -10.98
CA TYR A 121 -0.46 -8.37 -10.91
C TYR A 121 0.46 -7.47 -11.71
N LYS A 122 -0.11 -6.47 -12.40
CA LYS A 122 0.64 -5.44 -13.12
C LYS A 122 0.01 -4.08 -12.89
N TYR A 123 0.83 -3.04 -13.02
CA TYR A 123 0.37 -1.66 -13.02
C TYR A 123 0.95 -0.87 -14.19
N SER A 124 0.32 0.25 -14.51
CA SER A 124 0.89 1.30 -15.35
C SER A 124 0.54 2.67 -14.78
N PHE A 125 1.53 3.54 -14.70
CA PHE A 125 1.39 4.94 -14.31
C PHE A 125 1.19 5.85 -15.52
N ARG A 126 0.30 6.84 -15.35
CA ARG A 126 0.23 8.06 -16.15
C ARG A 126 0.56 9.23 -15.24
N VAL A 127 1.52 10.06 -15.65
CA VAL A 127 2.05 11.16 -14.84
C VAL A 127 1.89 12.47 -15.60
N ALA A 128 1.46 13.51 -14.91
CA ALA A 128 1.44 14.88 -15.41
C ALA A 128 2.05 15.80 -14.33
N THR A 129 2.71 16.88 -14.72
CA THR A 129 3.12 17.92 -13.75
C THR A 129 1.88 18.61 -13.18
N THR A 130 1.92 18.98 -11.90
CA THR A 130 0.86 19.74 -11.24
C THR A 130 1.46 20.88 -10.42
N ASP A 131 0.73 21.97 -10.31
CA ASP A 131 1.01 23.04 -9.35
C ASP A 131 0.14 22.90 -8.09
N ASN A 132 -0.80 21.95 -8.04
CA ASN A 132 -1.81 21.84 -6.97
C ASN A 132 -1.31 21.20 -5.65
N CYS A 133 -0.01 21.15 -5.39
CA CYS A 133 0.53 20.40 -4.26
C CYS A 133 0.58 21.22 -2.97
N THR A 134 -0.14 20.76 -1.93
CA THR A 134 -0.19 21.42 -0.60
C THR A 134 0.55 20.62 0.47
N TYR A 135 1.42 19.68 0.07
CA TYR A 135 2.14 18.78 0.98
C TYR A 135 2.88 19.50 2.11
N ASN A 136 3.54 20.62 1.82
CA ASN A 136 4.32 21.39 2.80
C ASN A 136 3.44 22.19 3.77
N SER A 137 2.15 22.35 3.47
CA SER A 137 1.18 23.05 4.33
C SER A 137 0.56 22.11 5.36
N VAL A 138 0.82 20.81 5.27
CA VAL A 138 0.23 19.79 6.14
C VAL A 138 1.32 19.07 6.91
N ASP A 139 1.16 19.00 8.22
CA ASP A 139 1.94 18.11 9.07
C ASP A 139 1.13 16.87 9.45
N ILE A 140 1.81 15.73 9.55
CA ILE A 140 1.22 14.44 9.92
C ILE A 140 1.94 13.88 11.14
N ASP A 141 1.17 13.60 12.19
CA ASP A 141 1.63 12.85 13.36
C ASP A 141 0.93 11.49 13.41
N ALA A 142 1.67 10.45 13.79
CA ALA A 142 1.15 9.10 13.88
C ALA A 142 1.59 8.45 15.19
N VAL A 143 0.61 8.14 16.04
CA VAL A 143 0.83 7.55 17.36
C VAL A 143 0.27 6.14 17.39
N ASN A 144 1.12 5.16 17.68
CA ASN A 144 0.70 3.80 17.97
C ASN A 144 0.17 3.70 19.41
N ASN A 145 -1.11 3.38 19.55
CA ASN A 145 -1.76 3.25 20.86
C ASN A 145 -1.78 1.81 21.41
N GLY A 146 -1.09 0.88 20.74
CA GLY A 146 -0.97 -0.54 21.11
C GLY A 146 -1.85 -1.47 20.28
N GLU A 147 -2.91 -0.96 19.65
CA GLU A 147 -3.81 -1.74 18.79
C GLU A 147 -3.88 -1.18 17.37
N CYS A 148 -3.93 0.14 17.24
CA CYS A 148 -4.04 0.85 15.97
C CYS A 148 -3.14 2.10 15.95
N LEU A 149 -3.02 2.72 14.78
CA LEU A 149 -2.37 4.02 14.65
C LEU A 149 -3.46 5.09 14.66
N GLN A 150 -3.34 6.05 15.56
CA GLN A 150 -4.04 7.32 15.43
C GLN A 150 -3.17 8.24 14.59
N VAL A 151 -3.67 8.61 13.42
CA VAL A 151 -3.01 9.54 12.50
C VAL A 151 -3.72 10.87 12.58
N SER A 152 -2.98 11.93 12.86
CA SER A 152 -3.49 13.29 12.93
C SER A 152 -2.86 14.13 11.84
N ALA A 153 -3.67 14.94 11.18
CA ALA A 153 -3.20 15.95 10.23
C ALA A 153 -3.49 17.34 10.79
N THR A 154 -2.60 18.30 10.52
CA THR A 154 -2.85 19.73 10.75
C THR A 154 -2.56 20.50 9.47
N ASN A 155 -3.54 21.26 8.98
CA ASN A 155 -3.35 22.20 7.87
C ASN A 155 -2.90 23.54 8.44
N TYR A 156 -1.63 23.90 8.23
CA TYR A 156 -1.06 25.16 8.70
C TYR A 156 -1.21 26.33 7.72
N SER A 157 -1.83 26.12 6.55
CA SER A 157 -2.13 27.22 5.63
C SER A 157 -3.35 28.02 6.08
N GLU A 158 -3.51 29.21 5.52
CA GLU A 158 -4.71 30.04 5.67
C GLU A 158 -5.83 29.61 4.69
N HIS A 159 -5.58 28.59 3.86
CA HIS A 159 -6.46 28.16 2.78
C HIS A 159 -7.04 26.77 3.02
N ASP A 160 -8.24 26.57 2.49
CA ASP A 160 -8.88 25.27 2.47
C ASP A 160 -8.24 24.38 1.41
N ILE A 161 -7.93 23.14 1.79
CA ILE A 161 -7.35 22.14 0.90
C ILE A 161 -8.29 20.94 0.78
N GLN A 162 -7.97 20.02 -0.14
CA GLN A 162 -8.62 18.72 -0.15
C GLN A 162 -8.20 17.91 1.08
N GLY A 163 -9.04 16.97 1.48
CA GLY A 163 -8.70 16.01 2.53
C GLY A 163 -7.34 15.35 2.29
N VAL A 164 -6.65 15.05 3.38
CA VAL A 164 -5.32 14.44 3.35
C VAL A 164 -5.48 12.94 3.18
N GLY A 165 -5.10 12.43 2.01
CA GLY A 165 -5.13 11.01 1.71
C GLY A 165 -3.97 10.29 2.39
N VAL A 166 -4.23 9.62 3.50
CA VAL A 166 -3.25 8.81 4.24
C VAL A 166 -3.39 7.35 3.83
N ARG A 167 -2.26 6.71 3.54
CA ARG A 167 -2.20 5.32 3.10
C ARG A 167 -1.09 4.60 3.86
N THR A 168 -1.45 3.47 4.47
CA THR A 168 -0.56 2.79 5.42
C THR A 168 -0.45 1.30 5.10
N VAL A 169 0.78 0.82 4.94
CA VAL A 169 1.09 -0.62 4.90
C VAL A 169 1.61 -1.04 6.26
N PHE A 170 0.98 -2.04 6.86
CA PHE A 170 1.37 -2.61 8.14
C PHE A 170 2.24 -3.85 7.93
N LEU A 171 3.33 -3.93 8.67
CA LEU A 171 4.36 -4.94 8.49
C LEU A 171 4.53 -5.77 9.76
N ARG A 172 4.80 -7.06 9.57
CA ARG A 172 5.22 -7.96 10.64
C ARG A 172 6.43 -8.76 10.16
N ASN A 173 7.54 -8.66 10.85
CA ASN A 173 8.82 -9.28 10.46
C ASN A 173 9.20 -8.95 9.00
N GLY A 174 8.96 -7.70 8.58
CA GLY A 174 9.22 -7.24 7.21
C GLY A 174 8.23 -7.70 6.14
N LYS A 175 7.18 -8.46 6.50
CA LYS A 175 6.11 -8.88 5.58
C LYS A 175 4.89 -7.99 5.73
N ALA A 176 4.31 -7.54 4.62
CA ALA A 176 3.07 -6.77 4.66
C ALA A 176 1.91 -7.67 5.08
N ILE A 177 1.16 -7.27 6.10
CA ILE A 177 0.05 -8.05 6.67
C ILE A 177 -1.28 -7.29 6.69
N GLY A 178 -1.27 -6.01 6.35
CA GLY A 178 -2.46 -5.19 6.27
C GLY A 178 -2.20 -3.91 5.49
N PHE A 179 -3.28 -3.37 4.94
CA PHE A 179 -3.29 -2.11 4.23
C PHE A 179 -4.55 -1.36 4.64
N ASP A 180 -4.40 -0.08 4.95
CA ASP A 180 -5.52 0.77 5.35
C ASP A 180 -5.32 2.19 4.82
N THR A 181 -6.44 2.84 4.53
CA THR A 181 -6.46 4.18 3.92
C THR A 181 -7.54 5.02 4.57
N VAL A 182 -7.22 6.26 4.89
CA VAL A 182 -8.18 7.24 5.40
C VAL A 182 -7.99 8.56 4.68
N ASN A 183 -9.07 9.32 4.57
CA ASN A 183 -9.01 10.70 4.13
C ASN A 183 -9.26 11.59 5.36
N ILE A 184 -8.28 12.39 5.77
CA ILE A 184 -8.41 13.29 6.91
C ILE A 184 -8.91 14.65 6.42
N SER A 185 -10.13 14.98 6.78
CA SER A 185 -10.84 16.23 6.49
C SER A 185 -11.65 16.64 7.72
N ASP A 186 -12.07 17.90 7.84
CA ASP A 186 -12.94 18.34 8.94
C ASP A 186 -14.41 18.49 8.49
N THR A 187 -14.66 18.75 7.21
CA THR A 187 -16.00 18.85 6.62
C THR A 187 -16.05 18.19 5.24
N GLY A 188 -16.68 17.02 5.15
CA GLY A 188 -16.80 16.29 3.88
C GLY A 188 -15.43 15.93 3.30
N TYR A 189 -15.06 16.52 2.16
CA TYR A 189 -13.74 16.34 1.53
C TYR A 189 -12.83 17.57 1.67
N THR A 190 -13.25 18.60 2.41
CA THR A 190 -12.49 19.83 2.64
C THR A 190 -11.77 19.75 3.98
N PHE A 191 -10.54 20.24 4.02
CA PHE A 191 -9.78 20.41 5.25
C PHE A 191 -9.38 21.88 5.41
N HIS A 192 -10.03 22.57 6.35
CA HIS A 192 -9.91 24.02 6.43
C HIS A 192 -8.53 24.48 6.91
N GLY A 193 -8.15 25.69 6.51
CA GLY A 193 -6.93 26.35 6.98
C GLY A 193 -6.92 26.51 8.51
N GLY A 194 -5.80 26.13 9.15
CA GLY A 194 -5.62 26.18 10.60
C GLY A 194 -6.29 25.02 11.38
N SER A 195 -6.97 24.09 10.70
CA SER A 195 -7.65 22.96 11.34
C SER A 195 -6.70 21.78 11.62
N SER A 196 -7.05 20.99 12.63
CA SER A 196 -6.48 19.67 12.90
C SER A 196 -7.59 18.63 12.99
N ASN A 197 -7.36 17.43 12.47
CA ASN A 197 -8.24 16.29 12.68
C ASN A 197 -7.47 14.97 12.72
N SER A 198 -8.08 13.92 13.26
CA SER A 198 -7.46 12.60 13.40
C SER A 198 -8.37 11.49 12.89
N GLN A 199 -7.75 10.44 12.38
CA GLN A 199 -8.40 9.20 12.00
C GLN A 199 -7.59 8.01 12.54
N VAL A 200 -8.25 6.87 12.70
CA VAL A 200 -7.62 5.62 13.11
C VAL A 200 -7.40 4.75 11.88
N VAL A 201 -6.19 4.20 11.75
CA VAL A 201 -5.86 3.18 10.74
C VAL A 201 -5.34 1.91 11.42
N GLY A 202 -5.53 0.79 10.75
CA GLY A 202 -5.02 -0.52 11.19
C GLY A 202 -5.98 -1.29 12.11
N HIS A 203 -7.21 -0.83 12.30
CA HIS A 203 -8.18 -1.50 13.20
C HIS A 203 -8.44 -2.96 12.80
N ASN A 204 -8.52 -3.21 11.50
CA ASN A 204 -8.76 -4.55 10.94
C ASN A 204 -7.46 -5.30 10.61
N THR A 205 -6.31 -4.76 11.01
CA THR A 205 -5.02 -5.37 10.72
C THR A 205 -4.63 -6.34 11.82
N GLY A 206 -4.01 -7.47 11.44
CA GLY A 206 -3.37 -8.35 12.43
C GLY A 206 -2.26 -7.62 13.20
N ARG A 207 -1.70 -8.26 14.23
CA ARG A 207 -0.57 -7.69 14.99
C ARG A 207 0.61 -7.35 14.07
N TYR A 208 1.01 -6.08 14.03
CA TYR A 208 2.14 -5.55 13.27
C TYR A 208 3.25 -5.06 14.23
N ASP A 209 4.49 -4.99 13.75
CA ASP A 209 5.64 -4.45 14.49
C ASP A 209 6.14 -3.11 13.93
N THR A 210 5.88 -2.83 12.65
CA THR A 210 6.20 -1.56 12.01
C THR A 210 5.19 -1.24 10.92
N TYR A 211 5.24 -0.02 10.39
CA TYR A 211 4.37 0.43 9.31
C TYR A 211 5.12 1.35 8.34
N ILE A 212 4.58 1.47 7.13
CA ILE A 212 4.96 2.48 6.14
C ILE A 212 3.73 3.36 5.94
N LEU A 213 3.84 4.62 6.33
CA LEU A 213 2.78 5.61 6.17
C LEU A 213 3.22 6.62 5.10
N THR A 214 2.35 6.84 4.12
CA THR A 214 2.47 7.93 3.15
C THR A 214 1.22 8.79 3.24
N TYR A 215 1.33 10.07 2.90
CA TYR A 215 0.19 10.95 2.76
C TYR A 215 0.34 11.82 1.54
N THR A 216 -0.75 12.17 0.89
CA THR A 216 -0.78 13.16 -0.21
C THR A 216 -1.78 14.25 0.11
N SER A 217 -1.50 15.48 -0.33
CA SER A 217 -2.38 16.62 -0.11
C SER A 217 -2.37 17.53 -1.33
N ALA A 218 -3.57 17.93 -1.75
CA ALA A 218 -3.81 18.78 -2.90
C ALA A 218 -4.72 19.95 -2.52
N GLY A 219 -4.60 21.09 -3.22
CA GLY A 219 -5.52 22.21 -3.08
C GLY A 219 -6.90 21.92 -3.68
N ASN A 220 -7.92 22.67 -3.23
CA ASN A 220 -9.27 22.61 -3.81
C ASN A 220 -9.37 23.31 -5.17
N ASP A 221 -8.47 24.25 -5.45
CA ASP A 221 -8.34 25.01 -6.69
C ASP A 221 -6.86 25.02 -7.13
N PRO A 222 -6.55 25.23 -8.42
CA PRO A 222 -5.16 25.49 -8.86
C PRO A 222 -4.57 26.61 -8.01
N LEU A 223 -3.36 26.42 -7.46
CA LEU A 223 -2.69 27.37 -6.56
C LEU A 223 -2.43 28.69 -7.32
N MET A 224 -3.41 29.58 -7.38
CA MET A 224 -3.22 30.88 -8.03
C MET A 224 -2.42 31.85 -7.16
N ASP A 225 -2.31 31.62 -5.84
CA ASP A 225 -1.56 32.47 -4.91
C ASP A 225 -1.17 31.70 -3.62
N PHE A 226 -0.24 30.75 -3.70
CA PHE A 226 0.44 30.16 -2.52
C PHE A 226 1.90 30.62 -2.44
#